data_AF-A0A7K2YR05-F1
#
_entry.id   AF-A0A7K2YR05-F1
#
_cell.length_a   1.000
_cell.length_b   1.000
_cell.length_c   1.000
_cell.angle_alpha   90.00
_cell.angle_beta   90.00
_cell.angle_gamma   90.00
#
_symmetry.space_group_name_H-M   'P 1'
#
loop_
_entity.id
_entity.type
_entity.pdbx_description
1 polymer ?
#
loop_
_entity_poly.entity_id
_entity_poly.type
_entity_poly.pdbx_seq_one_letter_code
_entity_poly.pdbx_strand_id
1 'polypeptide(L)'
;MVRRRGLPGSERHTALREAQAANAARPSYHALAQVVVRRLAALDQSTGSPDVDALTGPVTEAEYAESGTTFGAPVPDAIRRVVETAHRAPIAVLIERGVVPSAEVLAELVPQLVASTAARAYPDEALRRLMTAHYRAFRNRRSLLLVDLQHQVRVDELPWVQAVARHRRDGDASREGARIALGHLGELALQGFPATILPNRLVRELSTLARDAGIEVPFVEELAADIFMGRFSAKFLRAAALAGEVLRGSLYERYYDIDYAEIALLGDDLPRNDLPGDAEVSAPRRKGWGSANRDPAAEFGTLCQRRAKSAGGGAGHRWSAAGNGTVIEQAQILTTHNLAALVRPIGVEPGLCWADLAARCFTTVCRLVGLVPTQSWPMATIKDAAYAWRQLTFHLSMCGPREQAGVLAWFDDELARHPDHVAARLAPAVAGLRLVAAGGRFDGAGVADGGRARRLLGWSTDGHWLRTEPATS
;
A
#
# COMPACT_ATOMS: atom_id res chain seq x y z
N MET A 1 -47.77 -17.02 6.31
CA MET A 1 -47.09 -18.20 5.74
C MET A 1 -47.49 -18.47 4.29
N VAL A 2 -48.79 -18.59 3.99
CA VAL A 2 -49.32 -18.84 2.61
C VAL A 2 -48.87 -17.78 1.60
N ARG A 3 -48.94 -16.49 1.95
CA ARG A 3 -48.51 -15.37 1.08
C ARG A 3 -47.01 -15.36 0.72
N ARG A 4 -46.16 -16.03 1.51
CA ARG A 4 -44.69 -16.06 1.35
C ARG A 4 -44.18 -17.38 0.75
N ARG A 5 -44.89 -18.49 0.97
CA ARG A 5 -44.46 -19.85 0.62
C ARG A 5 -45.38 -20.57 -0.38
N GLY A 6 -46.49 -19.96 -0.80
CA GLY A 6 -47.55 -20.60 -1.58
C GLY A 6 -48.56 -21.34 -0.71
N LEU A 7 -49.72 -21.68 -1.29
CA LEU A 7 -50.68 -22.60 -0.67
C LEU A 7 -50.06 -24.00 -0.59
N PRO A 8 -50.18 -24.74 0.52
CA PRO A 8 -49.76 -26.14 0.58
C PRO A 8 -50.40 -26.94 -0.56
N GLY A 9 -49.59 -27.71 -1.30
CA GLY A 9 -50.02 -28.45 -2.49
C GLY A 9 -50.06 -27.65 -3.80
N SER A 10 -49.83 -26.33 -3.78
CA SER A 10 -49.64 -25.55 -5.01
C SER A 10 -48.28 -25.83 -5.65
N GLU A 11 -48.17 -25.67 -6.98
CA GLU A 11 -46.91 -25.81 -7.73
C GLU A 11 -45.77 -25.00 -7.12
N ARG A 12 -46.04 -23.75 -6.72
CA ARG A 12 -45.06 -22.86 -6.08
C ARG A 12 -44.55 -23.42 -4.74
N HIS A 13 -45.43 -24.04 -3.95
CA HIS A 13 -45.04 -24.66 -2.68
C HIS A 13 -44.26 -25.96 -2.92
N THR A 14 -44.66 -26.77 -3.89
CA THR A 14 -43.95 -28.01 -4.28
C THR A 14 -42.54 -27.69 -4.78
N ALA A 15 -42.37 -26.74 -5.70
CA ALA A 15 -41.06 -26.30 -6.18
C ALA A 15 -40.16 -25.76 -5.06
N LEU A 16 -40.74 -25.02 -4.09
CA LEU A 16 -39.99 -24.57 -2.91
C LEU A 16 -39.55 -25.75 -2.03
N ARG A 17 -40.39 -26.77 -1.82
CA ARG A 17 -40.07 -27.95 -1.03
C ARG A 17 -39.03 -28.83 -1.70
N GLU A 18 -39.10 -29.01 -3.01
CA GLU A 18 -38.09 -29.70 -3.80
C GLU A 18 -36.74 -28.97 -3.72
N ALA A 19 -36.73 -27.64 -3.86
CA ALA A 19 -35.51 -26.85 -3.70
C ALA A 19 -34.93 -26.95 -2.27
N GLN A 20 -35.78 -26.97 -1.24
CA GLN A 20 -35.34 -27.14 0.14
C GLN A 20 -34.79 -28.54 0.41
N ALA A 21 -35.45 -29.59 -0.12
CA ALA A 21 -34.99 -30.97 -0.01
C ALA A 21 -33.65 -31.16 -0.76
N ALA A 22 -33.52 -30.61 -1.97
CA ALA A 22 -32.29 -30.62 -2.73
C ALA A 22 -31.15 -29.89 -2.00
N ASN A 23 -31.44 -28.79 -1.30
CA ASN A 23 -30.44 -28.09 -0.49
C ASN A 23 -30.07 -28.87 0.78
N ALA A 24 -31.05 -29.48 1.46
CA ALA A 24 -30.82 -30.30 2.65
C ALA A 24 -30.08 -31.62 2.35
N ALA A 25 -30.20 -32.14 1.13
CA ALA A 25 -29.49 -33.33 0.67
C ALA A 25 -28.01 -33.07 0.33
N ARG A 26 -27.58 -31.80 0.28
CA ARG A 26 -26.16 -31.46 0.05
C ARG A 26 -25.34 -31.82 1.29
N PRO A 27 -24.09 -32.31 1.11
CA PRO A 27 -23.20 -32.54 2.23
C PRO A 27 -23.01 -31.24 3.02
N SER A 28 -23.07 -31.34 4.35
CA SER A 28 -22.85 -30.18 5.20
C SER A 28 -21.40 -29.72 5.09
N TYR A 29 -21.17 -28.42 5.26
CA TYR A 29 -19.81 -27.88 5.31
C TYR A 29 -19.00 -28.51 6.45
N HIS A 30 -19.67 -28.87 7.54
CA HIS A 30 -19.04 -29.60 8.64
C HIS A 30 -18.51 -30.97 8.18
N ALA A 31 -19.30 -31.76 7.46
CA ALA A 31 -18.87 -33.07 6.96
C ALA A 31 -17.68 -32.95 6.00
N LEU A 32 -17.73 -31.98 5.08
CA LEU A 32 -16.61 -31.69 4.16
C LEU A 32 -15.37 -31.18 4.91
N ALA A 33 -15.54 -30.37 5.95
CA ALA A 33 -14.44 -29.92 6.80
C ALA A 33 -13.77 -31.09 7.54
N GLN A 34 -14.53 -32.09 8.02
CA GLN A 34 -13.96 -33.27 8.68
C GLN A 34 -13.11 -34.13 7.73
N VAL A 35 -13.49 -34.22 6.45
CA VAL A 35 -12.63 -34.85 5.43
C VAL A 35 -11.30 -34.10 5.32
N VAL A 36 -11.35 -32.77 5.19
CA VAL A 36 -10.14 -31.92 5.10
C VAL A 36 -9.28 -31.98 6.36
N VAL A 37 -9.88 -31.99 7.55
CA VAL A 37 -9.15 -32.12 8.84
C VAL A 37 -8.37 -33.43 8.88
N ARG A 38 -8.94 -34.55 8.40
CA ARG A 38 -8.21 -35.83 8.32
C ARG A 38 -7.04 -35.76 7.33
N ARG A 39 -7.22 -35.12 6.17
CA ARG A 39 -6.13 -34.90 5.21
C ARG A 39 -4.98 -34.12 5.87
N LEU A 40 -5.31 -33.04 6.59
CA LEU A 40 -4.34 -32.21 7.29
C LEU A 40 -3.65 -32.96 8.44
N ALA A 41 -4.37 -33.78 9.20
CA ALA A 41 -3.83 -34.51 10.34
C ALA A 41 -2.74 -35.53 9.96
N ALA A 42 -2.72 -35.98 8.71
CA ALA A 42 -1.68 -36.88 8.17
C ALA A 42 -0.36 -36.17 7.86
N LEU A 43 -0.33 -34.83 7.85
CA LEU A 43 0.87 -34.03 7.56
C LEU A 43 1.66 -33.68 8.82
N ASP A 44 2.93 -33.31 8.65
CA ASP A 44 3.74 -32.73 9.71
C ASP A 44 3.17 -31.36 10.14
N GLN A 45 2.63 -31.29 11.36
CA GLN A 45 2.00 -30.10 11.92
C GLN A 45 2.99 -28.97 12.25
N SER A 46 4.31 -29.24 12.18
CA SER A 46 5.35 -28.23 12.42
C SER A 46 5.72 -27.44 11.16
N THR A 47 5.22 -27.83 9.99
CA THR A 47 5.53 -27.16 8.72
C THR A 47 4.28 -26.95 7.86
N GLY A 48 4.33 -25.99 6.93
CA GLY A 48 3.28 -25.82 5.92
C GLY A 48 3.35 -26.87 4.80
N SER A 49 2.25 -27.05 4.08
CA SER A 49 2.12 -27.96 2.93
C SER A 49 2.54 -27.30 1.61
N PRO A 50 3.41 -27.94 0.80
CA PRO A 50 3.69 -27.47 -0.55
C PRO A 50 2.52 -27.71 -1.52
N ASP A 51 1.57 -28.59 -1.18
CA ASP A 51 0.44 -28.96 -2.04
C ASP A 51 -0.88 -28.83 -1.27
N VAL A 52 -1.50 -27.65 -1.41
CA VAL A 52 -2.83 -27.37 -0.84
C VAL A 52 -3.94 -27.87 -1.77
N ASP A 53 -3.65 -28.03 -3.06
CA ASP A 53 -4.64 -28.44 -4.05
C ASP A 53 -5.04 -29.91 -3.81
N ALA A 54 -4.08 -30.76 -3.42
CA ALA A 54 -4.35 -32.12 -2.93
C ALA A 54 -5.24 -32.14 -1.67
N LEU A 55 -5.07 -31.16 -0.77
CA LEU A 55 -5.85 -31.07 0.48
C LEU A 55 -7.27 -30.57 0.25
N THR A 56 -7.49 -29.81 -0.82
CA THR A 56 -8.76 -29.13 -1.13
C THR A 56 -9.45 -29.70 -2.37
N GLY A 57 -8.94 -30.80 -2.92
CA GLY A 57 -9.56 -31.56 -4.00
C GLY A 57 -10.92 -32.15 -3.60
N PRO A 58 -11.74 -32.60 -4.57
CA PRO A 58 -13.02 -33.26 -4.29
C PRO A 58 -12.89 -34.46 -3.35
N VAL A 59 -13.99 -34.84 -2.69
CA VAL A 59 -14.04 -36.04 -1.83
C VAL A 59 -13.74 -37.29 -2.67
N THR A 60 -12.75 -38.08 -2.26
CA THR A 60 -12.33 -39.31 -2.92
C THR A 60 -13.22 -40.49 -2.57
N GLU A 61 -13.09 -41.60 -3.30
CA GLU A 61 -13.90 -42.81 -3.08
C GLU A 61 -13.61 -43.44 -1.71
N ALA A 62 -12.34 -43.47 -1.30
CA ALA A 62 -11.93 -43.97 0.01
C ALA A 62 -12.54 -43.11 1.15
N GLU A 63 -12.54 -41.80 1.00
CA GLU A 63 -13.11 -40.87 1.99
C GLU A 63 -14.63 -40.95 2.06
N TYR A 64 -15.30 -41.23 0.93
CA TYR A 64 -16.73 -41.53 0.93
C TYR A 64 -17.02 -42.82 1.71
N ALA A 65 -16.26 -43.89 1.45
CA ALA A 65 -16.42 -45.17 2.13
C ALA A 65 -16.24 -45.06 3.66
N GLU A 66 -15.34 -44.18 4.11
CA GLU A 66 -15.06 -43.98 5.54
C GLU A 66 -16.01 -42.99 6.22
N SER A 67 -16.41 -41.91 5.54
CA SER A 67 -17.10 -40.78 6.15
C SER A 67 -18.60 -40.70 5.84
N GLY A 68 -19.07 -41.45 4.85
CA GLY A 68 -20.44 -41.36 4.32
C GLY A 68 -20.75 -40.03 3.61
N THR A 69 -19.75 -39.17 3.37
CA THR A 69 -19.89 -37.89 2.67
C THR A 69 -19.89 -38.09 1.17
N THR A 70 -20.69 -37.33 0.42
CA THR A 70 -20.85 -37.48 -1.04
C THR A 70 -19.52 -37.53 -1.82
N PHE A 71 -19.27 -38.65 -2.49
CA PHE A 71 -18.15 -38.82 -3.44
C PHE A 71 -18.15 -37.72 -4.51
N GLY A 72 -16.97 -37.18 -4.83
CA GLY A 72 -16.79 -36.12 -5.81
C GLY A 72 -17.30 -34.74 -5.36
N ALA A 73 -17.82 -34.59 -4.14
CA ALA A 73 -18.24 -33.30 -3.64
C ALA A 73 -17.04 -32.33 -3.57
N PRO A 74 -17.14 -31.13 -4.17
CA PRO A 74 -16.07 -30.14 -4.08
C PRO A 74 -15.97 -29.59 -2.66
N VAL A 75 -14.75 -29.32 -2.20
CA VAL A 75 -14.53 -28.59 -0.95
C VAL A 75 -14.96 -27.13 -1.14
N PRO A 76 -15.85 -26.61 -0.28
CA PRO A 76 -16.31 -25.22 -0.35
C PRO A 76 -15.17 -24.21 -0.21
N ASP A 77 -15.26 -23.08 -0.92
CA ASP A 77 -14.25 -22.02 -0.90
C ASP A 77 -13.94 -21.50 0.51
N ALA A 78 -14.94 -21.46 1.40
CA ALA A 78 -14.75 -21.05 2.78
C ALA A 78 -13.78 -21.96 3.54
N ILE A 79 -13.80 -23.26 3.24
CA ILE A 79 -12.87 -24.24 3.82
C ILE A 79 -11.52 -24.16 3.08
N ARG A 80 -11.55 -24.12 1.74
CA ARG A 80 -10.34 -23.97 0.90
C ARG A 80 -9.47 -22.80 1.36
N ARG A 81 -10.05 -21.62 1.57
CA ARG A 81 -9.35 -20.41 2.04
C ARG A 81 -8.65 -20.60 3.38
N VAL A 82 -9.21 -21.40 4.30
CA VAL A 82 -8.57 -21.71 5.58
C VAL A 82 -7.38 -22.64 5.36
N VAL A 83 -7.51 -23.66 4.52
CA VAL A 83 -6.42 -24.59 4.20
C VAL A 83 -5.28 -23.91 3.44
N GLU A 84 -5.58 -22.94 2.58
CA GLU A 84 -4.59 -22.15 1.84
C GLU A 84 -3.60 -21.42 2.77
N THR A 85 -4.00 -21.10 4.01
CA THR A 85 -3.07 -20.52 5.00
C THR A 85 -1.94 -21.46 5.41
N ALA A 86 -2.10 -22.77 5.21
CA ALA A 86 -1.05 -23.76 5.44
C ALA A 86 -0.06 -23.87 4.27
N HIS A 87 -0.23 -23.10 3.19
CA HIS A 87 0.62 -23.21 2.01
C HIS A 87 2.06 -22.78 2.30
N ARG A 88 3.01 -23.63 1.93
CA ARG A 88 4.45 -23.35 1.99
C ARG A 88 4.98 -23.09 0.57
N ALA A 89 5.18 -21.83 0.24
CA ALA A 89 5.69 -21.39 -1.06
C ALA A 89 6.55 -20.11 -0.92
N PRO A 90 7.29 -19.70 -1.97
CA PRO A 90 7.92 -18.39 -2.02
C PRO A 90 6.91 -17.26 -1.78
N ILE A 91 7.34 -16.14 -1.18
CA ILE A 91 6.44 -15.05 -0.78
C ILE A 91 5.63 -14.50 -1.96
N ALA A 92 6.22 -14.38 -3.15
CA ALA A 92 5.51 -13.96 -4.36
C ALA A 92 4.27 -14.83 -4.64
N VAL A 93 4.42 -16.16 -4.54
CA VAL A 93 3.31 -17.12 -4.74
C VAL A 93 2.25 -16.97 -3.65
N LEU A 94 2.67 -16.72 -2.39
CA LEU A 94 1.72 -16.49 -1.30
C LEU A 94 0.93 -15.19 -1.47
N ILE A 95 1.52 -14.16 -2.09
CA ILE A 95 0.83 -12.92 -2.44
C ILE A 95 -0.17 -13.19 -3.58
N GLU A 96 0.25 -13.86 -4.65
CA GLU A 96 -0.60 -14.21 -5.80
C GLU A 96 -1.81 -15.05 -5.39
N ARG A 97 -1.62 -16.00 -4.46
CA ARG A 97 -2.70 -16.83 -3.89
C ARG A 97 -3.51 -16.12 -2.80
N GLY A 98 -3.20 -14.88 -2.44
CA GLY A 98 -3.93 -14.09 -1.43
C GLY A 98 -3.71 -14.52 0.03
N VAL A 99 -2.75 -15.43 0.29
CA VAL A 99 -2.35 -15.85 1.65
C VAL A 99 -1.62 -14.72 2.37
N VAL A 100 -0.87 -13.90 1.63
CA VAL A 100 -0.36 -12.59 2.08
C VAL A 100 -1.24 -11.52 1.43
N PRO A 101 -2.36 -11.13 2.06
CA PRO A 101 -3.40 -10.33 1.40
C PRO A 101 -3.08 -8.84 1.31
N SER A 102 -2.06 -8.36 2.02
CA SER A 102 -1.72 -6.93 2.06
C SER A 102 -0.24 -6.68 2.31
N ALA A 103 0.19 -5.46 1.97
CA ALA A 103 1.53 -4.98 2.28
C ALA A 103 1.81 -4.95 3.80
N GLU A 104 0.79 -4.80 4.64
CA GLU A 104 0.93 -4.87 6.10
C GLU A 104 1.29 -6.29 6.56
N VAL A 105 0.60 -7.31 6.02
CA VAL A 105 0.94 -8.72 6.31
C VAL A 105 2.32 -9.06 5.76
N LEU A 106 2.68 -8.57 4.57
CA LEU A 106 4.05 -8.69 4.05
C LEU A 106 5.06 -8.12 5.06
N ALA A 107 4.80 -6.91 5.59
CA ALA A 107 5.67 -6.25 6.54
C ALA A 107 5.83 -7.00 7.88
N GLU A 108 4.91 -7.91 8.24
CA GLU A 108 5.04 -8.79 9.41
C GLU A 108 6.00 -9.96 9.17
N LEU A 109 6.15 -10.40 7.92
CA LEU A 109 7.03 -11.52 7.54
C LEU A 109 8.48 -11.07 7.30
N VAL A 110 8.65 -9.85 6.80
CA VAL A 110 9.94 -9.27 6.38
C VAL A 110 11.02 -9.22 7.47
N PRO A 111 10.73 -8.91 8.76
CA PRO A 111 11.76 -8.83 9.79
C PRO A 111 12.60 -10.11 9.91
N GLN A 112 12.04 -11.28 9.59
CA GLN A 112 12.78 -12.54 9.63
C GLN A 112 13.88 -12.63 8.57
N LEU A 113 13.63 -12.05 7.39
CA LEU A 113 14.54 -11.97 6.24
C LEU A 113 15.60 -10.88 6.43
N VAL A 114 15.18 -9.72 6.95
CA VAL A 114 16.11 -8.62 7.23
C VAL A 114 17.06 -8.97 8.36
N ALA A 115 16.55 -9.63 9.42
CA ALA A 115 17.38 -10.07 10.55
C ALA A 115 18.52 -11.02 10.14
N SER A 116 18.29 -11.93 9.19
CA SER A 116 19.34 -12.85 8.72
C SER A 116 20.35 -12.13 7.84
N THR A 117 19.90 -11.19 7.00
CA THR A 117 20.76 -10.38 6.13
C THR A 117 21.63 -9.43 6.93
N ALA A 118 21.05 -8.64 7.85
CA ALA A 118 21.77 -7.69 8.69
C ALA A 118 22.79 -8.38 9.63
N ALA A 119 22.48 -9.60 10.10
CA ALA A 119 23.36 -10.33 10.99
C ALA A 119 24.54 -11.03 10.27
N ARG A 120 24.53 -11.12 8.93
CA ARG A 120 25.69 -11.64 8.15
C ARG A 120 26.96 -10.82 8.34
N ALA A 121 26.81 -9.54 8.70
CA ALA A 121 27.94 -8.68 9.06
C ALA A 121 28.73 -9.19 10.27
N TYR A 122 28.16 -10.08 11.10
CA TYR A 122 28.88 -10.72 12.21
C TYR A 122 29.51 -12.05 11.73
N PRO A 123 30.86 -12.15 11.71
CA PRO A 123 31.53 -13.38 11.30
C PRO A 123 31.27 -14.52 12.28
N ASP A 124 31.28 -14.20 13.58
CA ASP A 124 31.02 -15.15 14.66
C ASP A 124 29.57 -15.64 14.62
N GLU A 125 29.41 -16.97 14.64
CA GLU A 125 28.10 -17.60 14.45
C GLU A 125 27.18 -17.40 15.67
N ALA A 126 27.73 -17.44 16.88
CA ALA A 126 26.95 -17.25 18.10
C ALA A 126 26.40 -15.82 18.18
N LEU A 127 27.24 -14.84 17.87
CA LEU A 127 26.87 -13.43 17.80
C LEU A 127 25.88 -13.17 16.67
N ARG A 128 26.06 -13.80 15.50
CA ARG A 128 25.08 -13.73 14.40
C ARG A 128 23.71 -14.25 14.82
N ARG A 129 23.64 -15.41 15.48
CA ARG A 129 22.37 -15.95 16.03
C ARG A 129 21.75 -15.01 17.05
N LEU A 130 22.55 -14.49 17.98
CA LEU A 130 22.10 -13.53 18.99
C LEU A 130 21.52 -12.27 18.34
N MET A 131 22.21 -11.69 17.36
CA MET A 131 21.79 -10.46 16.69
C MET A 131 20.58 -10.67 15.79
N THR A 132 20.44 -11.83 15.14
CA THR A 132 19.21 -12.20 14.43
C THR A 132 18.02 -12.29 15.39
N ALA A 133 18.18 -12.97 16.54
CA ALA A 133 17.12 -13.09 17.54
C ALA A 133 16.76 -11.72 18.14
N HIS A 134 17.77 -10.91 18.46
CA HIS A 134 17.59 -9.57 18.99
C HIS A 134 16.82 -8.66 18.03
N TYR A 135 17.18 -8.65 16.74
CA TYR A 135 16.48 -7.87 15.72
C TYR A 135 14.99 -8.23 15.68
N ARG A 136 14.67 -9.52 15.61
CA ARG A 136 13.28 -10.00 15.58
C ARG A 136 12.51 -9.58 16.83
N ALA A 137 13.10 -9.77 18.01
CA ALA A 137 12.48 -9.35 19.27
C ALA A 137 12.23 -7.83 19.31
N PHE A 138 13.19 -7.03 18.85
CA PHE A 138 13.06 -5.58 18.83
C PHE A 138 11.98 -5.10 17.86
N ARG A 139 11.81 -5.74 16.70
CA ARG A 139 10.74 -5.41 15.73
C ARG A 139 9.35 -5.79 16.22
N ASN A 140 9.23 -6.82 17.07
CA ASN A 140 7.97 -7.25 17.67
C ASN A 140 7.55 -6.42 18.90
N ARG A 141 8.32 -5.38 19.27
CA ARG A 141 7.96 -4.53 20.41
C ARG A 141 6.75 -3.65 20.08
N ARG A 142 5.92 -3.38 21.10
CA ARG A 142 4.88 -2.34 21.00
C ARG A 142 5.56 -0.97 20.93
N SER A 143 5.18 -0.17 19.94
CA SER A 143 5.62 1.21 19.81
C SER A 143 4.73 2.14 20.62
N LEU A 144 5.33 3.15 21.25
CA LEU A 144 4.63 4.30 21.83
C LEU A 144 4.29 5.34 20.75
N LEU A 145 3.17 6.02 20.92
CA LEU A 145 2.85 7.18 20.11
C LEU A 145 3.56 8.40 20.72
N LEU A 146 4.47 9.00 19.97
CA LEU A 146 5.18 10.21 20.36
C LEU A 146 4.79 11.36 19.44
N VAL A 147 4.79 12.58 19.97
CA VAL A 147 4.41 13.82 19.27
C VAL A 147 5.62 14.75 19.16
N ASP A 148 5.48 15.88 18.47
CA ASP A 148 6.55 16.90 18.34
C ASP A 148 7.87 16.36 17.76
N LEU A 149 7.78 15.44 16.79
CA LEU A 149 8.93 14.80 16.12
C LEU A 149 9.82 13.98 17.08
N GLN A 150 9.33 13.64 18.26
CA GLN A 150 10.04 12.75 19.18
C GLN A 150 10.11 11.33 18.60
N HIS A 151 11.23 10.65 18.85
CA HIS A 151 11.45 9.27 18.44
C HIS A 151 11.61 8.35 19.65
N GLN A 152 11.23 7.09 19.47
CA GLN A 152 11.52 6.04 20.43
C GLN A 152 12.95 5.54 20.22
N VAL A 153 13.46 4.83 21.25
CA VAL A 153 14.74 4.15 21.17
C VAL A 153 14.84 3.30 19.89
N ARG A 154 15.97 3.43 19.20
CA ARG A 154 16.36 2.68 18.01
C ARG A 154 17.21 1.47 18.38
N VAL A 155 17.38 0.57 17.43
CA VAL A 155 18.12 -0.68 17.68
C VAL A 155 19.59 -0.41 17.96
N ASP A 156 20.18 0.56 17.26
CA ASP A 156 21.56 1.01 17.37
C ASP A 156 21.83 1.87 18.61
N GLU A 157 20.79 2.35 19.28
CA GLU A 157 20.89 3.09 20.55
C GLU A 157 20.95 2.16 21.76
N LEU A 158 20.70 0.86 21.56
CA LEU A 158 20.71 -0.11 22.66
C LEU A 158 22.16 -0.40 23.10
N PRO A 159 22.48 -0.29 24.40
CA PRO A 159 23.85 -0.43 24.89
C PRO A 159 24.55 -1.73 24.49
N TRP A 160 23.82 -2.85 24.50
CA TRP A 160 24.39 -4.15 24.10
C TRP A 160 24.59 -4.27 22.59
N VAL A 161 23.80 -3.57 21.77
CA VAL A 161 23.99 -3.52 20.31
C VAL A 161 25.24 -2.69 19.99
N GLN A 162 25.42 -1.56 20.67
CA GLN A 162 26.64 -0.74 20.55
C GLN A 162 27.88 -1.51 20.99
N ALA A 163 27.80 -2.26 22.10
CA ALA A 163 28.90 -3.07 22.60
C ALA A 163 29.40 -4.11 21.58
N VAL A 164 28.49 -4.67 20.77
CA VAL A 164 28.84 -5.66 19.75
C VAL A 164 29.11 -5.05 18.37
N ALA A 165 28.84 -3.76 18.16
CA ALA A 165 28.99 -3.10 16.85
C ALA A 165 30.42 -3.22 16.28
N ARG A 166 31.45 -3.16 17.14
CA ARG A 166 32.86 -3.35 16.77
C ARG A 166 33.19 -4.72 16.15
N HIS A 167 32.32 -5.70 16.32
CA HIS A 167 32.48 -7.05 15.77
C HIS A 167 31.81 -7.20 14.40
N ARG A 168 31.10 -6.17 13.90
CA ARG A 168 30.60 -6.12 12.53
C ARG A 168 31.76 -5.95 11.57
N ARG A 169 31.72 -6.68 10.45
CA ARG A 169 32.57 -6.45 9.29
C ARG A 169 31.71 -5.93 8.15
N ASP A 170 31.89 -4.65 7.84
CA ASP A 170 31.25 -4.04 6.67
C ASP A 170 32.04 -4.43 5.42
N GLY A 171 31.79 -5.64 4.93
CA GLY A 171 32.35 -6.14 3.68
C GLY A 171 31.39 -5.95 2.51
N ASP A 172 31.95 -5.88 1.30
CA ASP A 172 31.18 -5.70 0.06
C ASP A 172 30.08 -6.77 -0.11
N ALA A 173 30.36 -8.02 0.26
CA ALA A 173 29.37 -9.10 0.20
C ALA A 173 28.15 -8.88 1.11
N SER A 174 28.31 -8.23 2.27
CA SER A 174 27.19 -7.92 3.16
C SER A 174 26.36 -6.76 2.62
N ARG A 175 27.02 -5.73 2.07
CA ARG A 175 26.34 -4.60 1.42
C ARG A 175 25.57 -5.05 0.18
N GLU A 176 26.16 -5.94 -0.61
CA GLU A 176 25.52 -6.52 -1.78
C GLU A 176 24.32 -7.39 -1.41
N GLY A 177 24.46 -8.23 -0.38
CA GLY A 177 23.33 -9.00 0.16
C GLY A 177 22.16 -8.11 0.63
N ALA A 178 22.45 -6.96 1.26
CA ALA A 178 21.45 -5.98 1.65
C ALA A 178 20.81 -5.30 0.44
N ARG A 179 21.60 -4.96 -0.60
CA ARG A 179 21.10 -4.38 -1.85
C ARG A 179 20.16 -5.33 -2.59
N ILE A 180 20.52 -6.61 -2.71
CA ILE A 180 19.66 -7.65 -3.32
C ILE A 180 18.36 -7.80 -2.53
N ALA A 181 18.44 -7.88 -1.19
CA ALA A 181 17.26 -7.99 -0.34
C ALA A 181 16.36 -6.75 -0.43
N LEU A 182 16.96 -5.55 -0.52
CA LEU A 182 16.24 -4.29 -0.69
C LEU A 182 15.47 -4.26 -2.02
N GLY A 183 16.14 -4.60 -3.13
CA GLY A 183 15.53 -4.66 -4.46
C GLY A 183 14.38 -5.66 -4.51
N HIS A 184 14.61 -6.90 -4.05
CA HIS A 184 13.58 -7.94 -4.02
C HIS A 184 12.39 -7.58 -3.13
N LEU A 185 12.62 -6.94 -1.97
CA LEU A 185 11.52 -6.50 -1.11
C LEU A 185 10.71 -5.36 -1.75
N GLY A 186 11.39 -4.40 -2.38
CA GLY A 186 10.74 -3.33 -3.13
C GLY A 186 9.91 -3.88 -4.29
N GLU A 187 10.43 -4.87 -5.02
CA GLU A 187 9.75 -5.56 -6.10
C GLU A 187 8.49 -6.29 -5.61
N LEU A 188 8.59 -7.07 -4.52
CA LEU A 188 7.45 -7.76 -3.91
C LEU A 188 6.35 -6.78 -3.48
N ALA A 189 6.73 -5.63 -2.91
CA ALA A 189 5.77 -4.62 -2.50
C ALA A 189 5.07 -3.98 -3.71
N LEU A 190 5.84 -3.60 -4.73
CA LEU A 190 5.36 -2.93 -5.92
C LEU A 190 4.47 -3.84 -6.77
N GLN A 191 4.88 -5.10 -6.98
CA GLN A 191 4.10 -6.07 -7.74
C GLN A 191 2.95 -6.64 -6.93
N GLY A 192 3.14 -6.92 -5.64
CA GLY A 192 2.08 -7.50 -4.83
C GLY A 192 0.93 -6.52 -4.59
N PHE A 193 1.27 -5.26 -4.29
CA PHE A 193 0.32 -4.28 -3.77
C PHE A 193 0.46 -2.92 -4.48
N PRO A 194 0.36 -2.86 -5.82
CA PRO A 194 0.62 -1.64 -6.59
C PRO A 194 -0.32 -0.50 -6.20
N ALA A 195 -1.55 -0.82 -5.78
CA ALA A 195 -2.57 0.16 -5.44
C ALA A 195 -2.49 0.68 -3.98
N THR A 196 -1.49 0.27 -3.20
CA THR A 196 -1.39 0.56 -1.76
C THR A 196 -0.14 1.37 -1.48
N ILE A 197 -0.22 2.32 -0.55
CA ILE A 197 0.95 3.03 -0.02
C ILE A 197 1.81 2.07 0.81
N LEU A 198 3.13 2.28 0.86
CA LEU A 198 4.01 1.41 1.65
C LEU A 198 3.74 1.61 3.15
N PRO A 199 3.37 0.55 3.89
CA PRO A 199 3.18 0.64 5.33
C PRO A 199 4.41 1.13 6.09
N ASN A 200 4.19 1.86 7.19
CA ASN A 200 5.28 2.31 8.08
C ASN A 200 6.15 1.16 8.61
N ARG A 201 5.59 -0.05 8.76
CA ARG A 201 6.38 -1.25 9.09
C ARG A 201 7.35 -1.61 7.96
N LEU A 202 6.87 -1.64 6.73
CA LEU A 202 7.66 -1.95 5.55
C LEU A 202 8.71 -0.88 5.27
N VAL A 203 8.33 0.40 5.37
CA VAL A 203 9.23 1.55 5.22
C VAL A 203 10.43 1.43 6.16
N ARG A 204 10.22 1.05 7.43
CA ARG A 204 11.32 0.86 8.40
C ARG A 204 12.29 -0.27 8.02
N GLU A 205 11.77 -1.35 7.45
CA GLU A 205 12.61 -2.47 6.97
C GLU A 205 13.40 -2.07 5.72
N LEU A 206 12.77 -1.38 4.77
CA LEU A 206 13.43 -0.81 3.59
C LEU A 206 14.53 0.19 3.98
N SER A 207 14.27 1.10 4.92
CA SER A 207 15.28 2.04 5.43
C SER A 207 16.47 1.32 6.08
N THR A 208 16.23 0.19 6.74
CA THR A 208 17.29 -0.60 7.36
C THR A 208 18.16 -1.26 6.30
N LEU A 209 17.54 -1.90 5.30
CA LEU A 209 18.25 -2.52 4.18
C LEU A 209 19.00 -1.48 3.32
N ALA A 210 18.41 -0.31 3.06
CA ALA A 210 19.05 0.78 2.33
C ALA A 210 20.31 1.27 3.05
N ARG A 211 20.23 1.45 4.37
CA ARG A 211 21.41 1.80 5.20
C ARG A 211 22.49 0.73 5.12
N ASP A 212 22.12 -0.54 5.30
CA ASP A 212 23.07 -1.66 5.23
C ASP A 212 23.68 -1.82 3.82
N ALA A 213 22.94 -1.43 2.77
CA ALA A 213 23.40 -1.40 1.39
C ALA A 213 24.25 -0.17 1.03
N GLY A 214 24.37 0.81 1.94
CA GLY A 214 25.04 2.09 1.71
C GLY A 214 24.33 2.98 0.70
N ILE A 215 23.00 2.87 0.59
CA ILE A 215 22.18 3.66 -0.33
C ILE A 215 21.46 4.74 0.49
N GLU A 216 21.72 6.00 0.17
CA GLU A 216 21.01 7.12 0.80
C GLU A 216 19.62 7.28 0.18
N VAL A 217 18.59 7.02 0.98
CA VAL A 217 17.19 7.12 0.55
C VAL A 217 16.36 7.81 1.64
N PRO A 218 15.66 8.92 1.34
CA PRO A 218 14.81 9.62 2.31
C PRO A 218 13.43 8.98 2.38
N PHE A 219 13.33 7.77 2.92
CA PHE A 219 12.06 7.08 3.11
C PHE A 219 11.16 7.82 4.12
N VAL A 220 9.96 8.24 3.71
CA VAL A 220 8.97 8.96 4.53
C VAL A 220 7.85 8.07 5.03
N GLU A 221 7.38 8.33 6.24
CA GLU A 221 6.26 7.62 6.88
C GLU A 221 4.91 8.17 6.44
N GLU A 222 3.90 7.31 6.48
CA GLU A 222 2.50 7.73 6.52
C GLU A 222 2.21 8.43 7.86
N LEU A 223 1.73 9.67 7.78
CA LEU A 223 1.36 10.48 8.93
C LEU A 223 -0.14 10.36 9.21
N ALA A 224 -0.48 10.24 10.50
CA ALA A 224 -1.87 10.23 10.94
C ALA A 224 -2.41 11.65 11.14
N ALA A 225 -3.53 11.97 10.49
CA ALA A 225 -4.05 13.34 10.39
C ALA A 225 -4.61 13.91 11.71
N ASP A 226 -5.09 13.04 12.60
CA ASP A 226 -5.62 13.38 13.92
C ASP A 226 -4.54 13.81 14.92
N ILE A 227 -3.28 13.41 14.68
CA ILE A 227 -2.13 13.73 15.54
C ILE A 227 -1.09 14.62 14.86
N PHE A 228 -1.33 14.99 13.59
CA PHE A 228 -0.41 15.82 12.83
C PHE A 228 -0.40 17.26 13.34
N MET A 229 0.79 17.77 13.64
CA MET A 229 1.00 19.07 14.28
C MET A 229 1.36 20.19 13.29
N GLY A 230 1.03 20.01 12.01
CA GLY A 230 1.24 21.04 10.98
C GLY A 230 2.68 21.23 10.53
N ARG A 231 3.61 20.35 10.92
CA ARG A 231 5.04 20.43 10.61
C ARG A 231 5.55 19.12 10.03
N PHE A 232 6.45 19.24 9.06
CA PHE A 232 7.20 18.12 8.50
C PHE A 232 8.66 18.24 8.91
N SER A 233 9.38 17.13 8.83
CA SER A 233 10.83 17.16 8.93
C SER A 233 11.49 17.35 7.57
N ALA A 234 12.79 17.69 7.58
CA ALA A 234 13.59 17.89 6.37
C ALA A 234 13.60 16.66 5.44
N LYS A 235 13.37 15.46 5.99
CA LYS A 235 13.28 14.20 5.22
C LYS A 235 12.20 14.27 4.14
N PHE A 236 11.07 14.91 4.40
CA PHE A 236 9.99 15.05 3.43
C PHE A 236 10.39 15.91 2.22
N LEU A 237 11.14 16.99 2.45
CA LEU A 237 11.66 17.82 1.36
C LEU A 237 12.69 17.04 0.52
N ARG A 238 13.59 16.28 1.16
CA ARG A 238 14.54 15.39 0.45
C ARG A 238 13.80 14.37 -0.42
N ALA A 239 12.74 13.76 0.09
CA ALA A 239 11.92 12.82 -0.65
C ALA A 239 11.18 13.46 -1.83
N ALA A 240 10.70 14.69 -1.66
CA ALA A 240 10.05 15.43 -2.74
C ALA A 240 11.05 15.87 -3.83
N ALA A 241 12.27 16.27 -3.45
CA ALA A 241 13.34 16.56 -4.39
C ALA A 241 13.72 15.31 -5.20
N LEU A 242 13.89 14.17 -4.53
CA LEU A 242 14.14 12.87 -5.18
C LEU A 242 13.01 12.49 -6.16
N ALA A 243 11.76 12.73 -5.80
CA ALA A 243 10.63 12.52 -6.72
C ALA A 243 10.74 13.39 -7.97
N GLY A 244 11.20 14.63 -7.85
CA GLY A 244 11.43 15.52 -8.98
C GLY A 244 12.55 15.07 -9.93
N GLU A 245 13.57 14.39 -9.42
CA GLU A 245 14.61 13.78 -10.27
C GLU A 245 14.06 12.67 -11.17
N VAL A 246 13.02 11.96 -10.70
CA VAL A 246 12.39 10.86 -11.43
C VAL A 246 11.24 11.34 -12.33
N LEU A 247 10.48 12.34 -11.91
CA LEU A 247 9.16 12.66 -12.49
C LEU A 247 9.08 14.01 -13.21
N ARG A 248 10.15 14.79 -13.29
CA ARG A 248 10.13 16.05 -14.06
C ARG A 248 9.81 15.76 -15.53
N GLY A 249 8.88 16.51 -16.10
CA GLY A 249 8.32 16.35 -17.44
C GLY A 249 7.29 15.23 -17.58
N SER A 250 6.93 14.53 -16.50
CA SER A 250 6.05 13.35 -16.56
C SER A 250 4.56 13.66 -16.52
N LEU A 251 3.72 12.64 -16.75
CA LEU A 251 2.28 12.74 -16.57
C LEU A 251 1.90 13.06 -15.12
N TYR A 252 2.64 12.54 -14.14
CA TYR A 252 2.42 12.76 -12.72
C TYR A 252 2.58 14.23 -12.34
N GLU A 253 3.67 14.86 -12.79
CA GLU A 253 3.94 16.28 -12.59
C GLU A 253 2.78 17.14 -13.12
N ARG A 254 2.37 16.87 -14.36
CA ARG A 254 1.28 17.62 -15.01
C ARG A 254 -0.07 17.38 -14.35
N TYR A 255 -0.38 16.14 -13.96
CA TYR A 255 -1.68 15.78 -13.40
C TYR A 255 -1.89 16.40 -12.02
N TYR A 256 -0.84 16.39 -11.20
CA TYR A 256 -0.88 17.01 -9.88
C TYR A 256 -0.50 18.48 -9.89
N ASP A 257 -0.11 19.06 -11.03
CA ASP A 257 0.32 20.46 -11.15
C ASP A 257 1.46 20.76 -10.16
N ILE A 258 2.54 19.98 -10.24
CA ILE A 258 3.71 20.07 -9.36
C ILE A 258 4.79 20.91 -10.04
N ASP A 259 5.36 21.86 -9.33
CA ASP A 259 6.57 22.56 -9.76
C ASP A 259 7.81 21.90 -9.14
N TYR A 260 8.40 20.95 -9.85
CA TYR A 260 9.64 20.29 -9.41
C TYR A 260 10.88 21.19 -9.50
N ALA A 261 10.79 22.37 -10.13
CA ALA A 261 11.86 23.36 -10.08
C ALA A 261 11.83 24.13 -8.76
N GLU A 262 10.65 24.56 -8.30
CA GLU A 262 10.46 25.14 -6.96
C GLU A 262 10.99 24.20 -5.86
N ILE A 263 10.63 22.91 -5.93
CA ILE A 263 11.06 21.92 -4.93
C ILE A 263 12.57 21.71 -4.95
N ALA A 264 13.20 21.68 -6.12
CA ALA A 264 14.66 21.55 -6.23
C ALA A 264 15.38 22.74 -5.59
N LEU A 265 14.90 23.96 -5.84
CA LEU A 265 15.47 25.18 -5.24
C LEU A 265 15.35 25.18 -3.71
N LEU A 266 14.21 24.73 -3.17
CA LEU A 266 14.03 24.56 -1.72
C LEU A 266 15.00 23.50 -1.14
N GLY A 267 15.28 22.45 -1.92
CA GLY A 267 16.16 21.35 -1.53
C GLY A 267 17.65 21.70 -1.54
N ASP A 268 18.09 22.62 -2.40
CA ASP A 268 19.50 23.05 -2.49
C ASP A 268 20.02 23.68 -1.19
N ASP A 269 19.13 24.27 -0.40
CA ASP A 269 19.44 24.88 0.90
C ASP A 269 19.55 23.83 2.05
N LEU A 270 19.30 22.54 1.78
CA LEU A 270 19.45 21.49 2.77
C LEU A 270 20.94 21.12 3.00
N PRO A 271 21.39 20.98 4.26
CA PRO A 271 22.75 20.53 4.55
C PRO A 271 22.99 19.12 3.99
N ARG A 272 24.07 18.97 3.21
CA ARG A 272 24.44 17.70 2.53
C ARG A 272 24.92 16.58 3.46
N ASN A 273 25.30 16.88 4.71
CA ASN A 273 26.08 15.97 5.57
C ASN A 273 25.31 15.28 6.70
N ASP A 274 23.99 15.44 6.79
CA ASP A 274 23.20 14.69 7.77
C ASP A 274 22.69 13.41 7.10
N LEU A 275 23.50 12.35 7.20
CA LEU A 275 23.09 10.96 6.94
C LEU A 275 21.72 10.69 7.59
N PRO A 276 20.86 9.84 7.00
CA PRO A 276 19.60 9.42 7.59
C PRO A 276 19.85 8.43 8.76
N GLY A 277 20.33 8.95 9.87
CA GLY A 277 19.79 8.56 11.16
C GLY A 277 18.67 9.55 11.44
N ASP A 278 17.49 9.09 11.87
CA ASP A 278 16.34 9.94 12.22
C ASP A 278 16.62 10.85 13.45
N ALA A 279 17.87 11.28 13.67
CA ALA A 279 18.33 12.24 14.68
C ALA A 279 17.76 13.63 14.41
N GLU A 280 16.43 13.72 14.31
CA GLU A 280 15.61 14.92 14.40
C GLU A 280 15.55 15.43 15.85
N VAL A 281 16.69 15.48 16.53
CA VAL A 281 16.84 16.25 17.77
C VAL A 281 18.13 17.06 17.69
N SER A 282 18.26 17.84 16.62
CA SER A 282 19.01 19.08 16.79
C SER A 282 18.10 20.04 17.54
N ALA A 283 18.34 20.17 18.85
CA ALA A 283 17.79 21.24 19.67
C ALA A 283 17.89 22.59 18.92
N PRO A 284 17.00 23.57 19.15
CA PRO A 284 17.02 24.83 18.41
C PRO A 284 18.42 25.43 18.45
N ARG A 285 19.12 25.40 17.30
CA ARG A 285 20.43 26.02 17.15
C ARG A 285 20.30 27.46 17.60
N ARG A 286 21.14 27.88 18.56
CA ARG A 286 21.23 29.26 19.05
C ARG A 286 21.16 30.21 17.86
N LYS A 287 20.13 31.06 17.84
CA LYS A 287 19.87 32.04 16.78
C LYS A 287 21.07 32.97 16.63
N GLY A 288 21.88 32.74 15.59
CA GLY A 288 22.85 33.72 15.12
C GLY A 288 22.10 34.83 14.38
N TRP A 289 22.25 36.06 14.86
CA TRP A 289 21.71 37.26 14.21
C TRP A 289 22.48 37.49 12.91
N GLY A 290 21.81 37.46 11.75
CA GLY A 290 22.39 38.07 10.53
C GLY A 290 22.12 37.42 9.17
N SER A 291 21.37 36.32 9.08
CA SER A 291 20.87 35.80 7.79
C SER A 291 19.38 35.51 7.92
N ALA A 292 18.59 35.80 6.88
CA ALA A 292 17.18 35.42 6.81
C ALA A 292 17.10 33.88 6.81
N ASN A 293 17.12 33.31 8.01
CA ASN A 293 17.28 31.90 8.29
C ASN A 293 15.97 31.16 7.94
N ARG A 294 15.81 30.81 6.67
CA ARG A 294 14.69 29.99 6.20
C ARG A 294 14.93 28.57 6.67
N ASP A 295 13.96 27.98 7.34
CA ASP A 295 13.97 26.57 7.71
C ASP A 295 13.33 25.79 6.54
N PRO A 296 14.11 25.03 5.75
CA PRO A 296 13.58 24.35 4.56
C PRO A 296 12.43 23.38 4.87
N ALA A 297 12.41 22.79 6.08
CA ALA A 297 11.31 21.93 6.50
C ALA A 297 10.01 22.73 6.73
N ALA A 298 10.11 23.95 7.27
CA ALA A 298 8.99 24.85 7.41
C ALA A 298 8.48 25.36 6.04
N GLU A 299 9.39 25.58 5.08
CA GLU A 299 9.02 25.96 3.71
C GLU A 299 8.29 24.84 2.98
N PHE A 300 8.74 23.59 3.12
CA PHE A 300 8.01 22.44 2.60
C PHE A 300 6.59 22.32 3.19
N GLY A 301 6.45 22.54 4.50
CA GLY A 301 5.14 22.60 5.15
C GLY A 301 4.26 23.72 4.60
N THR A 302 4.84 24.89 4.33
CA THR A 302 4.14 26.04 3.72
C THR A 302 3.69 25.73 2.30
N LEU A 303 4.53 25.06 1.49
CA LEU A 303 4.18 24.58 0.15
C LEU A 303 2.98 23.61 0.21
N CYS A 304 3.02 22.61 1.09
CA CYS A 304 1.91 21.66 1.25
C CYS A 304 0.61 22.36 1.65
N GLN A 305 0.67 23.32 2.58
CA GLN A 305 -0.49 24.11 3.00
C GLN A 305 -1.05 24.97 1.86
N ARG A 306 -0.19 25.62 1.06
CA ARG A 306 -0.61 26.43 -0.08
C ARG A 306 -1.34 25.56 -1.11
N ARG A 307 -0.77 24.41 -1.45
CA ARG A 307 -1.38 23.45 -2.38
C ARG A 307 -2.70 22.89 -1.87
N ALA A 308 -2.79 22.58 -0.57
CA ALA A 308 -4.01 22.09 0.05
C ALA A 308 -5.14 23.14 -0.03
N LYS A 309 -4.82 24.42 0.21
CA LYS A 309 -5.78 25.54 0.05
C LYS A 309 -6.26 25.70 -1.38
N SER A 310 -5.35 25.67 -2.36
CA SER A 310 -5.70 25.78 -3.79
C SER A 310 -6.63 24.64 -4.22
N ALA A 311 -6.41 23.42 -3.72
CA ALA A 311 -7.24 22.25 -4.02
C ALA A 311 -8.63 22.25 -3.33
N GLY A 312 -9.05 23.36 -2.73
CA GLY A 312 -10.33 23.47 -2.04
C GLY A 312 -10.32 22.98 -0.59
N GLY A 313 -9.14 22.75 0.00
CA GLY A 313 -9.02 22.56 1.44
C GLY A 313 -9.33 23.86 2.16
N GLY A 314 -10.45 23.91 2.88
CA GLY A 314 -10.85 25.09 3.64
C GLY A 314 -9.78 25.50 4.67
N ALA A 315 -9.76 26.80 5.01
CA ALA A 315 -9.06 27.31 6.19
C ALA A 315 -9.81 26.86 7.47
N GLY A 316 -9.93 25.55 7.67
CA GLY A 316 -10.48 25.00 8.90
C GLY A 316 -9.63 25.44 10.09
N HIS A 317 -10.25 25.49 11.28
CA HIS A 317 -9.52 25.69 12.52
C HIS A 317 -8.26 24.81 12.54
N ARG A 318 -7.16 25.33 13.12
CA ARG A 318 -5.82 24.72 13.23
C ARG A 318 -5.77 23.26 13.77
N TRP A 319 -6.91 22.64 14.05
CA TRP A 319 -7.10 21.35 14.70
C TRP A 319 -8.11 20.41 13.98
N SER A 320 -8.45 20.66 12.71
CA SER A 320 -9.33 19.74 11.96
C SER A 320 -8.55 18.58 11.34
N ALA A 321 -8.89 17.34 11.68
CA ALA A 321 -8.31 16.15 11.07
C ALA A 321 -8.50 16.12 9.54
N ALA A 322 -9.61 16.65 9.03
CA ALA A 322 -9.83 16.77 7.59
C ALA A 322 -8.87 17.77 6.93
N GLY A 323 -8.64 18.92 7.58
CA GLY A 323 -7.68 19.93 7.12
C GLY A 323 -6.23 19.46 7.20
N ASN A 324 -5.86 18.76 8.28
CA ASN A 324 -4.55 18.11 8.37
C ASN A 324 -4.38 17.05 7.28
N GLY A 325 -5.43 16.28 7.00
CA GLY A 325 -5.44 15.28 5.96
C GLY A 325 -5.20 15.85 4.56
N THR A 326 -5.77 17.01 4.22
CA THR A 326 -5.49 17.65 2.92
C THR A 326 -4.03 18.08 2.79
N VAL A 327 -3.40 18.55 3.87
CA VAL A 327 -1.97 18.91 3.89
C VAL A 327 -1.08 17.67 3.78
N ILE A 328 -1.39 16.60 4.52
CA ILE A 328 -0.67 15.31 4.45
C ILE A 328 -0.79 14.71 3.05
N GLU A 329 -1.97 14.80 2.42
CA GLU A 329 -2.17 14.33 1.06
C GLU A 329 -1.26 15.04 0.06
N GLN A 330 -1.07 16.36 0.19
CA GLN A 330 -0.11 17.08 -0.64
C GLN A 330 1.32 16.59 -0.40
N ALA A 331 1.73 16.37 0.85
CA ALA A 331 3.06 15.81 1.13
C ALA A 331 3.25 14.42 0.50
N GLN A 332 2.24 13.54 0.60
CA GLN A 332 2.26 12.22 -0.04
C GLN A 332 2.35 12.32 -1.57
N ILE A 333 1.67 13.28 -2.21
CA ILE A 333 1.78 13.54 -3.65
C ILE A 333 3.19 14.00 -4.02
N LEU A 334 3.70 15.03 -3.33
CA LEU A 334 5.02 15.60 -3.64
C LEU A 334 6.15 14.61 -3.46
N THR A 335 6.05 13.72 -2.46
CA THR A 335 7.05 12.69 -2.15
C THR A 335 6.83 11.38 -2.90
N THR A 336 5.75 11.26 -3.69
CA THR A 336 5.25 10.00 -4.29
C THR A 336 5.05 8.87 -3.28
N HIS A 337 5.03 9.22 -1.99
CA HIS A 337 5.08 8.31 -0.87
C HIS A 337 6.04 7.11 -1.07
N ASN A 338 7.29 7.43 -1.42
CA ASN A 338 8.43 6.52 -1.60
C ASN A 338 8.49 5.72 -2.91
N LEU A 339 7.57 5.89 -3.86
CA LEU A 339 7.66 5.18 -5.14
C LEU A 339 8.88 5.60 -5.95
N ALA A 340 9.15 6.90 -6.02
CA ALA A 340 10.35 7.41 -6.67
C ALA A 340 11.61 6.80 -6.05
N ALA A 341 11.65 6.65 -4.72
CA ALA A 341 12.76 6.03 -3.99
C ALA A 341 13.00 4.56 -4.37
N LEU A 342 11.94 3.79 -4.62
CA LEU A 342 12.06 2.41 -5.11
C LEU A 342 12.65 2.38 -6.54
N VAL A 343 12.23 3.29 -7.42
CA VAL A 343 12.76 3.37 -8.79
C VAL A 343 14.20 3.87 -8.79
N ARG A 344 14.49 4.96 -8.10
CA ARG A 344 15.83 5.53 -7.91
C ARG A 344 15.97 6.13 -6.51
N PRO A 345 17.08 5.87 -5.79
CA PRO A 345 18.29 5.21 -6.27
C PRO A 345 18.30 3.67 -6.14
N ILE A 346 17.23 3.04 -5.64
CA ILE A 346 17.24 1.60 -5.36
C ILE A 346 17.30 0.76 -6.65
N GLY A 347 16.67 1.21 -7.73
CA GLY A 347 16.70 0.52 -9.02
C GLY A 347 15.71 -0.64 -9.11
N VAL A 348 14.57 -0.57 -8.41
CA VAL A 348 13.49 -1.55 -8.56
C VAL A 348 12.86 -1.39 -9.94
N GLU A 349 12.98 -2.44 -10.75
CA GLU A 349 12.21 -2.62 -11.98
C GLU A 349 11.18 -3.73 -11.72
N PRO A 350 9.88 -3.46 -11.91
CA PRO A 350 8.89 -4.51 -11.77
C PRO A 350 9.08 -5.54 -12.89
N GLY A 351 9.07 -6.82 -12.54
CA GLY A 351 9.02 -7.94 -13.49
C GLY A 351 7.76 -7.96 -14.35
N LEU A 352 6.66 -7.38 -13.87
CA LEU A 352 5.53 -6.95 -14.71
C LEU A 352 5.81 -5.55 -15.28
N CYS A 353 5.34 -5.24 -16.48
CA CYS A 353 5.57 -3.90 -17.01
C CYS A 353 4.79 -2.83 -16.22
N TRP A 354 5.24 -1.58 -16.26
CA TRP A 354 4.59 -0.46 -15.58
C TRP A 354 3.11 -0.29 -15.99
N ALA A 355 2.78 -0.62 -17.24
CA ALA A 355 1.40 -0.57 -17.74
C ALA A 355 0.48 -1.59 -17.04
N ASP A 356 0.99 -2.77 -16.71
CA ASP A 356 0.22 -3.79 -15.96
C ASP A 356 -0.06 -3.33 -14.53
N LEU A 357 0.93 -2.71 -13.88
CA LEU A 357 0.75 -2.13 -12.55
C LEU A 357 -0.28 -1.00 -12.57
N ALA A 358 -0.23 -0.12 -13.58
CA ALA A 358 -1.22 0.92 -13.80
C ALA A 358 -2.63 0.31 -13.95
N ALA A 359 -2.81 -0.68 -14.81
CA ALA A 359 -4.09 -1.36 -15.02
C ALA A 359 -4.66 -1.95 -13.72
N ARG A 360 -3.81 -2.64 -12.93
CA ARG A 360 -4.21 -3.22 -11.62
C ARG A 360 -4.59 -2.16 -10.60
N CYS A 361 -3.92 -1.01 -10.60
CA CYS A 361 -4.34 0.13 -9.79
C CYS A 361 -5.73 0.63 -10.20
N PHE A 362 -6.01 0.75 -11.50
CA PHE A 362 -7.33 1.20 -11.97
C PHE A 362 -8.45 0.20 -11.64
N THR A 363 -8.23 -1.11 -11.80
CA THR A 363 -9.17 -2.14 -11.32
C THR A 363 -9.44 -2.00 -9.82
N THR A 364 -8.40 -1.70 -9.02
CA THR A 364 -8.56 -1.47 -7.58
C THR A 364 -9.38 -0.22 -7.29
N VAL A 365 -9.16 0.88 -8.04
CA VAL A 365 -9.97 2.11 -7.94
C VAL A 365 -11.44 1.80 -8.23
N CYS A 366 -11.74 1.08 -9.32
CA CYS A 366 -13.11 0.72 -9.69
C CYS A 366 -13.79 -0.11 -8.58
N ARG A 367 -13.09 -1.12 -8.06
CA ARG A 367 -13.57 -1.96 -6.95
C ARG A 367 -13.88 -1.12 -5.70
N LEU A 368 -12.99 -0.22 -5.30
CA LEU A 368 -13.17 0.63 -4.12
C LEU A 368 -14.32 1.63 -4.30
N VAL A 369 -14.42 2.26 -5.48
CA VAL A 369 -15.54 3.17 -5.80
C VAL A 369 -16.87 2.43 -5.82
N GLY A 370 -16.92 1.18 -6.28
CA GLY A 370 -18.12 0.34 -6.22
C GLY A 370 -18.62 0.04 -4.80
N LEU A 371 -17.76 0.14 -3.79
CA LEU A 371 -18.14 -0.03 -2.38
C LEU A 371 -18.73 1.24 -1.75
N VAL A 372 -18.44 2.42 -2.31
CA VAL A 372 -18.86 3.72 -1.76
C VAL A 372 -20.37 3.81 -1.44
N PRO A 373 -21.30 3.44 -2.35
CA PRO A 373 -22.74 3.53 -2.04
C PRO A 373 -23.21 2.52 -1.00
N THR A 374 -22.45 1.46 -0.75
CA THR A 374 -22.83 0.38 0.19
C THR A 374 -22.44 0.70 1.64
N GLN A 375 -21.63 1.73 1.86
CA GLN A 375 -21.04 2.05 3.16
C GLN A 375 -21.63 3.33 3.75
N SER A 376 -22.05 3.28 5.01
CA SER A 376 -22.52 4.46 5.72
C SER A 376 -21.43 5.53 5.89
N TRP A 377 -20.16 5.12 5.94
CA TRP A 377 -19.00 5.99 6.18
C TRP A 377 -17.86 5.71 5.18
N PRO A 378 -18.01 6.09 3.90
CA PRO A 378 -17.10 5.65 2.83
C PRO A 378 -15.76 6.40 2.76
N MET A 379 -15.42 7.21 3.79
CA MET A 379 -14.26 8.10 3.72
C MET A 379 -12.92 7.36 3.69
N ALA A 380 -12.79 6.24 4.41
CA ALA A 380 -11.60 5.41 4.32
C ALA A 380 -11.45 4.84 2.90
N THR A 381 -12.52 4.24 2.37
CA THR A 381 -12.58 3.67 1.02
C THR A 381 -12.26 4.70 -0.08
N ILE A 382 -12.75 5.93 0.05
CA ILE A 382 -12.44 7.02 -0.89
C ILE A 382 -10.96 7.42 -0.82
N LYS A 383 -10.37 7.47 0.37
CA LYS A 383 -8.93 7.73 0.52
C LYS A 383 -8.10 6.60 -0.08
N ASP A 384 -8.51 5.36 0.12
CA ASP A 384 -7.88 4.19 -0.50
C ASP A 384 -7.97 4.24 -2.03
N ALA A 385 -9.11 4.67 -2.58
CA ALA A 385 -9.24 4.88 -4.03
C ALA A 385 -8.30 5.99 -4.53
N ALA A 386 -8.12 7.06 -3.75
CA ALA A 386 -7.17 8.13 -4.09
C ALA A 386 -5.70 7.69 -3.92
N TYR A 387 -5.39 6.79 -2.98
CA TYR A 387 -4.07 6.12 -2.90
C TYR A 387 -3.82 5.31 -4.17
N ALA A 388 -4.75 4.44 -4.55
CA ALA A 388 -4.67 3.64 -5.77
C ALA A 388 -4.56 4.50 -7.04
N TRP A 389 -5.26 5.62 -7.09
CA TRP A 389 -5.19 6.56 -8.21
C TRP A 389 -3.84 7.28 -8.33
N ARG A 390 -3.23 7.65 -7.20
CA ARG A 390 -1.88 8.21 -7.17
C ARG A 390 -0.85 7.22 -7.69
N GLN A 391 -0.95 5.97 -7.24
CA GLN A 391 -0.12 4.87 -7.70
C GLN A 391 -0.28 4.63 -9.21
N LEU A 392 -1.52 4.56 -9.70
CA LEU A 392 -1.86 4.50 -11.12
C LEU A 392 -1.15 5.62 -11.92
N THR A 393 -1.27 6.86 -11.48
CA THR A 393 -0.69 8.02 -12.18
C THR A 393 0.84 7.95 -12.18
N PHE A 394 1.45 7.45 -11.10
CA PHE A 394 2.89 7.21 -11.03
C PHE A 394 3.32 6.13 -12.03
N HIS A 395 2.67 4.97 -12.04
CA HIS A 395 3.00 3.89 -12.97
C HIS A 395 2.84 4.30 -14.43
N LEU A 396 1.77 5.02 -14.78
CA LEU A 396 1.60 5.59 -16.12
C LEU A 396 2.75 6.53 -16.49
N SER A 397 3.28 7.28 -15.53
CA SER A 397 4.42 8.19 -15.75
C SER A 397 5.73 7.48 -16.02
N MET A 398 5.85 6.21 -15.60
CA MET A 398 6.97 5.34 -15.93
C MET A 398 6.83 4.66 -17.30
N CYS A 399 5.64 4.74 -17.92
CA CYS A 399 5.35 4.16 -19.24
C CYS A 399 5.73 5.12 -20.37
N GLY A 400 6.00 4.57 -21.56
CA GLY A 400 6.11 5.36 -22.79
C GLY A 400 4.75 5.88 -23.28
N PRO A 401 4.69 6.91 -24.16
CA PRO A 401 3.42 7.50 -24.61
C PRO A 401 2.43 6.50 -25.24
N ARG A 402 2.94 5.49 -25.95
CA ARG A 402 2.11 4.44 -26.57
C ARG A 402 1.44 3.53 -25.54
N GLU A 403 2.19 3.14 -24.50
CA GLU A 403 1.68 2.31 -23.40
C GLU A 403 0.66 3.11 -22.57
N GLN A 404 0.94 4.38 -22.29
CA GLN A 404 -0.01 5.28 -21.62
C GLN A 404 -1.33 5.36 -22.39
N ALA A 405 -1.27 5.58 -23.71
CA ALA A 405 -2.46 5.63 -24.55
C ALA A 405 -3.23 4.29 -24.54
N GLY A 406 -2.52 3.16 -24.58
CA GLY A 406 -3.12 1.83 -24.50
C GLY A 406 -3.90 1.60 -23.20
N VAL A 407 -3.28 1.93 -22.05
CA VAL A 407 -3.93 1.79 -20.74
C VAL A 407 -5.13 2.72 -20.61
N LEU A 408 -5.01 3.98 -21.06
CA LEU A 408 -6.12 4.95 -21.00
C LEU A 408 -7.29 4.60 -21.91
N ALA A 409 -7.04 3.92 -23.03
CA ALA A 409 -8.09 3.40 -23.91
C ALA A 409 -8.81 2.20 -23.27
N TRP A 410 -8.06 1.32 -22.60
CA TRP A 410 -8.61 0.15 -21.91
C TRP A 410 -9.52 0.50 -20.70
N PHE A 411 -9.45 1.72 -20.15
CA PHE A 411 -10.30 2.12 -19.02
C PHE A 411 -11.79 1.94 -19.30
N ASP A 412 -12.25 2.18 -20.53
CA ASP A 412 -13.67 2.05 -20.86
C ASP A 412 -14.12 0.58 -20.79
N ASP A 413 -13.26 -0.36 -21.23
CA ASP A 413 -13.51 -1.80 -21.13
C ASP A 413 -13.55 -2.26 -19.68
N GLU A 414 -12.66 -1.74 -18.83
CA GLU A 414 -12.65 -2.06 -17.40
C GLU A 414 -13.88 -1.50 -16.70
N LEU A 415 -14.23 -0.23 -16.93
CA LEU A 415 -15.42 0.39 -16.35
C LEU A 415 -16.70 -0.35 -16.71
N ALA A 416 -16.80 -0.90 -17.93
CA ALA A 416 -17.94 -1.70 -18.38
C ALA A 416 -18.12 -3.03 -17.63
N ARG A 417 -17.09 -3.50 -16.88
CA ARG A 417 -17.17 -4.70 -16.02
C ARG A 417 -17.74 -4.41 -14.64
N HIS A 418 -17.89 -3.13 -14.26
CA HIS A 418 -18.42 -2.70 -12.97
C HIS A 418 -19.83 -2.13 -13.13
N PRO A 419 -20.63 -2.03 -12.05
CA PRO A 419 -21.95 -1.41 -12.13
C PRO A 419 -21.88 0.05 -12.64
N ASP A 420 -22.89 0.50 -13.39
CA ASP A 420 -22.92 1.82 -14.08
C ASP A 420 -22.55 3.01 -13.18
N HIS A 421 -22.92 2.94 -11.91
CA HIS A 421 -22.63 3.99 -10.93
C HIS A 421 -21.13 4.18 -10.67
N VAL A 422 -20.28 3.18 -10.97
CA VAL A 422 -18.82 3.26 -10.87
C VAL A 422 -18.28 4.13 -12.00
N ALA A 423 -18.70 3.85 -13.24
CA ALA A 423 -18.35 4.67 -14.40
C ALA A 423 -18.81 6.12 -14.22
N ALA A 424 -20.06 6.34 -13.79
CA ALA A 424 -20.58 7.67 -13.56
C ALA A 424 -19.83 8.44 -12.46
N ARG A 425 -19.41 7.77 -11.38
CA ARG A 425 -18.58 8.38 -10.32
C ARG A 425 -17.15 8.65 -10.77
N LEU A 426 -16.55 7.79 -11.58
CA LEU A 426 -15.16 7.95 -12.03
C LEU A 426 -15.00 8.84 -13.27
N ALA A 427 -16.08 9.11 -14.01
CA ALA A 427 -16.05 9.90 -15.24
C ALA A 427 -15.27 11.23 -15.10
N PRO A 428 -15.45 12.04 -14.04
CA PRO A 428 -14.67 13.27 -13.88
C PRO A 428 -13.16 13.04 -13.72
N ALA A 429 -12.76 12.01 -12.95
CA ALA A 429 -11.36 11.68 -12.73
C ALA A 429 -10.69 11.15 -14.01
N VAL A 430 -11.39 10.27 -14.73
CA VAL A 430 -10.93 9.69 -16.00
C VAL A 430 -10.82 10.77 -17.08
N ALA A 431 -11.81 11.64 -17.21
CA ALA A 431 -11.76 12.78 -18.13
C ALA A 431 -10.59 13.72 -17.79
N GLY A 432 -10.35 13.98 -16.50
CA GLY A 432 -9.21 14.77 -16.05
C GLY A 432 -7.86 14.16 -16.42
N LEU A 433 -7.69 12.84 -16.26
CA LEU A 433 -6.45 12.18 -16.62
C LEU A 433 -6.21 12.18 -18.14
N ARG A 434 -7.27 11.92 -18.94
CA ARG A 434 -7.22 11.99 -20.40
C ARG A 434 -6.90 13.40 -20.89
N LEU A 435 -7.49 14.43 -20.29
CA LEU A 435 -7.21 15.84 -20.58
C LEU A 435 -5.71 16.14 -20.41
N VAL A 436 -5.14 15.78 -19.26
CA VAL A 436 -3.72 16.05 -18.96
C VAL A 436 -2.79 15.22 -19.83
N ALA A 437 -3.14 13.98 -20.14
CA ALA A 437 -2.39 13.13 -21.07
C ALA A 437 -2.35 13.75 -22.48
N ALA A 438 -3.42 14.42 -22.90
CA ALA A 438 -3.49 15.18 -24.16
C ALA A 438 -2.83 16.57 -24.11
N GLY A 439 -2.20 16.96 -22.98
CA GLY A 439 -1.52 18.24 -22.80
C GLY A 439 -2.38 19.38 -22.24
N GLY A 440 -3.64 19.10 -21.89
CA GLY A 440 -4.50 20.02 -21.16
C GLY A 440 -4.08 20.22 -19.70
N ARG A 441 -4.74 21.16 -19.01
CA ARG A 441 -4.43 21.53 -17.62
C ARG A 441 -5.72 21.76 -16.83
N PHE A 442 -5.65 21.51 -15.52
CA PHE A 442 -6.69 21.94 -14.58
C PHE A 442 -6.55 23.43 -14.25
N ASP A 443 -7.61 24.03 -13.74
CA ASP A 443 -7.54 25.29 -13.02
C ASP A 443 -6.96 25.10 -11.59
N GLY A 444 -6.86 26.20 -10.84
CA GLY A 444 -6.31 26.16 -9.47
C GLY A 444 -7.10 25.26 -8.50
N ALA A 445 -8.39 25.05 -8.75
CA ALA A 445 -9.25 24.16 -7.96
C ALA A 445 -9.13 22.68 -8.36
N GLY A 446 -8.33 22.38 -9.39
CA GLY A 446 -8.17 21.02 -9.89
C GLY A 446 -9.35 20.56 -10.74
N VAL A 447 -10.08 21.48 -11.38
CA VAL A 447 -11.18 21.16 -12.30
C VAL A 447 -10.92 21.76 -13.69
N ALA A 448 -11.58 21.21 -14.70
CA ALA A 448 -11.60 21.72 -16.07
C ALA A 448 -12.95 21.40 -16.71
N ASP A 449 -13.22 22.00 -17.88
CA ASP A 449 -14.44 21.77 -18.68
C ASP A 449 -15.75 21.89 -17.89
N GLY A 450 -15.84 22.92 -17.04
CA GLY A 450 -17.02 23.16 -16.20
C GLY A 450 -17.25 22.09 -15.12
N GLY A 451 -16.20 21.38 -14.71
CA GLY A 451 -16.27 20.32 -13.70
C GLY A 451 -16.39 18.90 -14.27
N ARG A 452 -16.46 18.75 -15.60
CA ARG A 452 -16.47 17.44 -16.28
C ARG A 452 -15.13 16.73 -16.22
N ALA A 453 -14.04 17.45 -16.03
CA ALA A 453 -12.71 16.91 -15.80
C ALA A 453 -12.24 17.37 -14.41
N ARG A 454 -11.74 16.44 -13.59
CA ARG A 454 -11.36 16.72 -12.20
C ARG A 454 -10.15 15.91 -11.75
N ARG A 455 -9.26 16.55 -11.00
CA ARG A 455 -8.16 15.89 -10.28
C ARG A 455 -8.73 15.08 -9.10
N LEU A 456 -8.40 13.79 -9.04
CA LEU A 456 -8.81 12.94 -7.93
C LEU A 456 -7.84 13.10 -6.75
N LEU A 457 -8.41 13.55 -5.64
CA LEU A 457 -7.82 13.62 -4.30
C LEU A 457 -8.73 12.82 -3.36
N GLY A 458 -8.24 12.43 -2.19
CA GLY A 458 -8.94 11.61 -1.20
C GLY A 458 -9.45 12.38 0.01
N TRP A 459 -8.87 13.55 0.29
CA TRP A 459 -9.30 14.41 1.40
C TRP A 459 -10.14 15.60 0.92
N SER A 460 -11.12 15.97 1.74
CA SER A 460 -11.97 17.15 1.53
C SER A 460 -12.43 17.70 2.89
N THR A 461 -12.59 19.02 2.99
CA THR A 461 -13.15 19.69 4.18
C THR A 461 -14.67 19.81 4.14
N ASP A 462 -15.26 19.88 2.94
CA ASP A 462 -16.67 20.24 2.74
C ASP A 462 -17.48 19.09 2.10
N GLY A 463 -17.02 17.85 2.32
CA GLY A 463 -17.59 16.63 1.74
C GLY A 463 -16.92 16.23 0.43
N HIS A 464 -16.84 14.92 0.19
CA HIS A 464 -16.15 14.38 -0.99
C HIS A 464 -17.14 14.11 -2.12
N TRP A 465 -16.84 14.60 -3.33
CA TRP A 465 -17.73 14.52 -4.49
C TRP A 465 -18.05 13.10 -4.97
N LEU A 466 -17.15 12.12 -4.75
CA LEU A 466 -17.43 10.69 -5.00
C LEU A 466 -18.58 10.12 -4.12
N ARG A 467 -18.94 10.78 -3.02
CA ARG A 467 -20.09 10.36 -2.20
C ARG A 467 -21.42 10.66 -2.87
N THR A 468 -21.47 11.77 -3.61
CA THR A 468 -22.72 12.26 -4.20
C THR A 468 -23.20 11.25 -5.22
N GLU A 469 -24.50 11.00 -5.26
CA GLU A 469 -25.08 10.22 -6.35
C GLU A 469 -24.83 10.95 -7.67
N PRO A 470 -24.28 10.28 -8.69
CA PRO A 470 -24.16 10.87 -10.01
C PRO A 470 -25.54 11.29 -10.51
N ALA A 471 -25.65 12.43 -11.17
CA ALA A 471 -26.88 12.77 -11.87
C ALA A 471 -27.16 11.65 -12.88
N THR A 472 -28.32 11.01 -12.78
CA THR A 472 -28.80 10.03 -13.76
C THR A 472 -28.90 10.74 -15.11
N SER A 473 -28.05 10.34 -16.06
CA SER A 473 -28.13 10.77 -17.46
C SER A 473 -29.31 10.13 -18.17
#